data_AF-A0A3A5VAS8-F1
#
_entry.id   AF-A0A3A5VAS8-F1
#
_cell.length_a   1.000
_cell.length_b   1.000
_cell.length_c   1.000
_cell.angle_alpha   90.00
_cell.angle_beta   90.00
_cell.angle_gamma   90.00
#
_symmetry.space_group_name_H-M   'P 1'
#
loop_
_entity.id
_entity.type
_entity.pdbx_description
1 polymer ?
#
loop_
_entity_poly.entity_id
_entity_poly.type
_entity_poly.pdbx_seq_one_letter_code
_entity_poly.pdbx_strand_id
1 'polypeptide(L)'
;NPGNLAVEDQWILAEFDATMNTVRQSWEKLDIYTATQALKTFGTGVLPSHYLEMVKSRLYDGDTSAAWTLHRIVRDFMSAFTPVCPFFTHHISETLYNHSAVDIDAFPETADASVALGTADGDHLRKLSNLLQTFNGDTWNTKKERGISLNQPISGLAIPEELSEFTAILTRMHNLE
;
A
#
# COMPACT_ATOMS: atom_id res chain seq x y z
N ASN A 1 15.74 -4.91 -0.50
CA ASN A 1 15.26 -3.90 -1.45
C ASN A 1 15.90 -4.20 -2.80
N PRO A 2 15.14 -4.47 -3.88
CA PRO A 2 15.66 -4.68 -5.23
C PRO A 2 16.26 -3.41 -5.87
N GLY A 3 16.16 -2.23 -5.22
CA GLY A 3 16.88 -1.01 -5.59
C GLY A 3 16.26 -0.20 -6.73
N ASN A 4 15.36 -0.79 -7.51
CA ASN A 4 14.61 -0.12 -8.57
C ASN A 4 13.10 -0.33 -8.38
N LEU A 5 12.55 0.40 -7.41
CA LEU A 5 11.12 0.40 -7.09
C LEU A 5 10.42 1.46 -7.94
N ALA A 6 9.28 1.11 -8.52
CA ALA A 6 8.44 2.08 -9.23
C ALA A 6 7.83 3.08 -8.24
N VAL A 7 7.34 4.22 -8.73
CA VAL A 7 6.84 5.29 -7.86
C VAL A 7 5.68 4.83 -6.98
N GLU A 8 4.79 3.96 -7.48
CA GLU A 8 3.70 3.38 -6.71
C GLU A 8 4.17 2.39 -5.63
N ASP A 9 5.30 1.72 -5.85
CA ASP A 9 5.92 0.84 -4.85
C ASP A 9 6.55 1.69 -3.73
N GLN A 10 7.24 2.76 -4.09
CA GLN A 10 7.81 3.71 -3.16
C GLN A 10 6.72 4.41 -2.35
N TRP A 11 5.63 4.83 -3.00
CA TRP A 11 4.47 5.46 -2.37
C TRP A 11 3.84 4.57 -1.31
N ILE A 12 3.55 3.30 -1.64
CA ILE A 12 2.91 2.41 -0.66
C ILE A 12 3.86 2.10 0.52
N LEU A 13 5.17 2.05 0.28
CA LEU A 13 6.15 1.90 1.36
C LEU A 13 6.22 3.14 2.25
N ALA A 14 6.11 4.34 1.67
CA ALA A 14 6.04 5.60 2.40
C ALA A 14 4.78 5.68 3.30
N GLU A 15 3.63 5.25 2.78
CA GLU A 15 2.37 5.13 3.53
C GLU A 15 2.43 4.06 4.62
N PHE A 16 3.04 2.91 4.31
CA PHE A 16 3.20 1.82 5.26
C PHE A 16 4.13 2.21 6.41
N ASP A 17 5.24 2.91 6.14
CA ASP A 17 6.15 3.39 7.19
C ASP A 17 5.46 4.36 8.16
N ALA A 18 4.64 5.29 7.63
CA ALA A 18 3.83 6.19 8.46
C ALA A 18 2.78 5.45 9.30
N THR A 19 2.14 4.42 8.71
CA THR A 19 1.21 3.54 9.42
C THR A 19 1.93 2.81 10.55
N MET A 20 3.07 2.19 10.27
CA MET A 20 3.85 1.42 11.24
C MET A 20 4.41 2.30 12.37
N ASN A 21 4.80 3.54 12.08
CA ASN A 21 5.16 4.50 13.12
C ASN A 21 3.98 4.81 14.05
N THR A 22 2.79 5.05 13.50
CA THR A 22 1.57 5.28 14.31
C THR A 22 1.28 4.08 15.21
N VAL A 23 1.33 2.88 14.63
CA VAL A 23 1.09 1.61 15.34
C VAL A 23 2.09 1.41 16.47
N ARG A 24 3.39 1.63 16.23
CA ARG A 24 4.46 1.54 17.23
C ARG A 24 4.18 2.48 18.41
N GLN A 25 3.96 3.76 18.13
CA GLN A 25 3.70 4.77 19.16
C GLN A 25 2.42 4.49 19.96
N SER A 26 1.38 3.96 19.31
CA SER A 26 0.14 3.59 19.97
C SER A 26 0.31 2.39 20.90
N TRP A 27 1.03 1.33 20.49
CA TRP A 27 1.30 0.19 21.37
C TRP A 27 2.19 0.54 22.56
N GLU A 28 3.21 1.39 22.37
CA GLU A 28 4.04 1.90 23.47
C GLU A 28 3.20 2.61 24.55
N LYS A 29 2.08 3.20 24.15
CA LYS A 29 1.13 3.90 25.04
C LYS A 29 -0.06 3.03 25.47
N LEU A 30 -0.04 1.73 25.15
CA LEU A 30 -1.15 0.80 25.39
C LEU A 30 -2.48 1.21 24.70
N ASP A 31 -2.41 2.05 23.67
CA ASP A 31 -3.55 2.43 22.85
C ASP A 31 -3.77 1.42 21.73
N ILE A 32 -4.32 0.26 22.11
CA ILE A 32 -4.58 -0.85 21.19
C ILE A 32 -5.62 -0.46 20.13
N TYR A 33 -6.57 0.41 20.49
CA TYR A 33 -7.62 0.84 19.57
C TYR A 33 -7.03 1.61 18.38
N THR A 34 -6.22 2.64 18.64
CA THR A 34 -5.62 3.45 17.56
C THR A 34 -4.68 2.61 16.69
N ALA A 35 -3.87 1.75 17.29
CA ALA A 35 -3.01 0.83 16.54
C ALA A 35 -3.83 -0.09 15.62
N THR A 36 -4.91 -0.67 16.13
CA THR A 36 -5.78 -1.56 15.36
C THR A 36 -6.49 -0.82 14.24
N GLN A 37 -6.96 0.40 14.47
CA GLN A 37 -7.60 1.21 13.43
C GLN A 37 -6.62 1.64 12.34
N ALA A 38 -5.37 1.97 12.68
CA ALA A 38 -4.35 2.28 11.70
C ALA A 38 -4.06 1.08 10.79
N LEU A 39 -3.84 -0.10 11.37
CA LEU A 39 -3.65 -1.35 10.60
C LEU A 39 -4.87 -1.68 9.74
N LYS A 40 -6.08 -1.58 10.29
CA LYS A 40 -7.31 -1.82 9.53
C LYS A 40 -7.44 -0.86 8.35
N THR A 41 -7.24 0.43 8.59
CA THR A 41 -7.37 1.48 7.56
C THR A 41 -6.39 1.25 6.43
N PHE A 42 -5.13 0.96 6.74
CA PHE A 42 -4.14 0.63 5.72
C PHE A 42 -4.48 -0.68 5.00
N GLY A 43 -4.75 -1.74 5.76
CA GLY A 43 -4.94 -3.11 5.26
C GLY A 43 -6.21 -3.31 4.43
N THR A 44 -7.23 -2.46 4.57
CA THR A 44 -8.45 -2.52 3.73
C THR A 44 -8.64 -1.31 2.84
N GLY A 45 -8.23 -0.12 3.30
CA GLY A 45 -8.51 1.16 2.63
C GLY A 45 -7.39 1.64 1.71
N VAL A 46 -6.14 1.23 1.92
CA VAL A 46 -5.00 1.74 1.13
C VAL A 46 -4.36 0.63 0.30
N LEU A 47 -3.89 -0.43 0.97
CA LEU A 47 -3.13 -1.50 0.32
C LEU A 47 -3.95 -2.23 -0.77
N PRO A 48 -5.09 -2.87 -0.46
CA PRO A 48 -5.84 -3.58 -1.49
C PRO A 48 -6.68 -2.65 -2.38
N SER A 49 -7.17 -1.54 -1.83
CA SER A 49 -8.08 -0.65 -2.55
C SER A 49 -7.39 0.22 -3.59
N HIS A 50 -6.07 0.44 -3.46
CA HIS A 50 -5.32 1.29 -4.40
C HIS A 50 -4.05 0.61 -4.89
N TYR A 51 -3.09 0.30 -4.01
CA TYR A 51 -1.80 -0.23 -4.46
C TYR A 51 -1.92 -1.55 -5.22
N LEU A 52 -2.69 -2.52 -4.69
CA LEU A 52 -2.86 -3.81 -5.37
C LEU A 52 -3.52 -3.66 -6.74
N GLU A 53 -4.47 -2.74 -6.92
CA GLU A 53 -5.08 -2.50 -8.23
C GLU A 53 -4.07 -1.86 -9.20
N MET A 54 -3.20 -0.96 -8.72
CA MET A 54 -2.12 -0.37 -9.53
C MET A 54 -1.15 -1.43 -10.04
N VAL A 55 -0.63 -2.27 -9.14
CA VAL A 55 0.43 -3.23 -9.49
C VAL A 55 -0.11 -4.58 -9.99
N LYS A 56 -1.43 -4.76 -10.03
CA LYS A 56 -2.09 -6.04 -10.39
C LYS A 56 -1.52 -6.66 -11.66
N SER A 57 -1.47 -5.88 -12.73
CA SER A 57 -0.95 -6.36 -14.00
C SER A 57 0.57 -6.57 -13.94
N ARG A 58 1.32 -5.75 -13.19
CA ARG A 58 2.77 -5.94 -12.99
C ARG A 58 3.06 -7.27 -12.28
N LEU A 59 2.25 -7.63 -11.29
CA LEU A 59 2.33 -8.93 -10.60
C LEU A 59 2.05 -10.10 -11.54
N TYR A 60 1.04 -9.99 -12.43
CA TYR A 60 0.78 -11.01 -13.44
C TYR A 60 1.91 -11.14 -14.48
N ASP A 61 2.59 -10.03 -14.77
CA ASP A 61 3.75 -9.98 -15.68
C ASP A 61 5.05 -10.50 -15.01
N GLY A 62 5.00 -10.90 -13.74
CA GLY A 62 6.15 -11.43 -13.00
C GLY A 62 7.12 -10.36 -12.48
N ASP A 63 6.66 -9.12 -12.28
CA ASP A 63 7.47 -8.03 -11.72
C ASP A 63 7.92 -8.36 -10.28
N THR A 64 9.21 -8.68 -10.14
CA THR A 64 9.81 -9.04 -8.86
C THR A 64 9.91 -7.88 -7.88
N SER A 65 9.94 -6.62 -8.36
CA SER A 65 9.96 -5.44 -7.50
C SER A 65 8.60 -5.23 -6.84
N ALA A 66 7.51 -5.30 -7.62
CA ALA A 66 6.15 -5.24 -7.10
C ALA A 66 5.87 -6.40 -6.12
N ALA A 67 6.29 -7.61 -6.49
CA ALA A 67 6.15 -8.78 -5.62
C ALA A 67 6.93 -8.62 -4.31
N TRP A 68 8.18 -8.12 -4.37
CA TRP A 68 8.97 -7.84 -3.17
C TRP A 68 8.29 -6.83 -2.26
N THR A 69 7.80 -5.71 -2.81
CA THR A 69 7.10 -4.66 -2.04
C THR A 69 5.87 -5.22 -1.35
N LEU A 70 5.04 -5.98 -2.07
CA LEU A 70 3.85 -6.62 -1.50
C LEU A 70 4.22 -7.59 -0.36
N HIS A 71 5.18 -8.48 -0.59
CA HIS A 71 5.59 -9.46 0.43
C HIS A 71 6.23 -8.80 1.64
N ARG A 72 7.04 -7.75 1.45
CA ARG A 72 7.63 -6.97 2.53
C ARG A 72 6.55 -6.35 3.42
N ILE A 73 5.56 -5.69 2.81
CA ILE A 73 4.42 -5.10 3.53
C ILE A 73 3.60 -6.17 4.25
N VAL A 74 3.22 -7.25 3.56
CA VAL A 74 2.36 -8.30 4.15
C VAL A 74 3.04 -8.97 5.33
N ARG A 75 4.33 -9.30 5.22
CA ARG A 75 5.09 -9.90 6.33
C ARG A 75 5.08 -9.01 7.56
N ASP A 76 5.45 -7.74 7.39
CA ASP A 76 5.57 -6.80 8.49
C ASP A 76 4.20 -6.44 9.08
N PHE A 77 3.16 -6.34 8.23
CA PHE A 77 1.79 -6.19 8.65
C PHE A 77 1.34 -7.37 9.51
N MET A 78 1.67 -8.61 9.14
CA MET A 78 1.31 -9.77 9.96
C MET A 78 1.98 -9.71 11.33
N SER A 79 3.28 -9.38 11.39
CA SER A 79 4.00 -9.21 12.66
C SER A 79 3.34 -8.15 13.54
N ALA A 80 2.98 -7.02 12.94
CA ALA A 80 2.28 -5.94 13.60
C ALA A 80 0.87 -6.38 14.05
N PHE A 81 0.14 -7.13 13.25
CA PHE A 81 -1.25 -7.45 13.56
C PHE A 81 -1.40 -8.60 14.58
N THR A 82 -0.30 -9.24 14.98
CA THR A 82 -0.31 -10.38 15.91
C THR A 82 -0.97 -10.11 17.27
N PRO A 83 -0.82 -8.93 17.92
CA PRO A 83 -1.48 -8.68 19.21
C PRO A 83 -3.01 -8.57 19.09
N VAL A 84 -3.53 -8.36 17.87
CA VAL A 84 -4.96 -8.22 17.59
C VAL A 84 -5.57 -9.52 17.10
N CYS A 85 -4.90 -10.23 16.19
CA CYS A 85 -5.42 -11.43 15.52
C CYS A 85 -4.34 -12.53 15.39
N PRO A 86 -3.89 -13.16 16.49
CA PRO A 86 -2.73 -14.05 16.49
C PRO A 86 -2.93 -15.32 15.64
N PHE A 87 -4.10 -15.96 15.69
CA PHE A 87 -4.35 -17.17 14.88
C PHE A 87 -4.39 -16.89 13.38
N PHE A 88 -4.97 -15.75 12.99
CA PHE A 88 -5.06 -15.33 11.59
C PHE A 88 -3.68 -14.99 11.04
N THR A 89 -2.92 -14.18 11.79
CA THR A 89 -1.56 -13.80 11.41
C THR A 89 -0.63 -15.01 11.37
N HIS A 90 -0.73 -15.93 12.34
CA HIS A 90 -0.02 -17.23 12.31
C HIS A 90 -0.34 -18.00 11.02
N HIS A 91 -1.61 -18.22 10.72
CA HIS A 91 -1.99 -19.02 9.55
C HIS A 91 -1.47 -18.45 8.23
N ILE A 92 -1.60 -17.13 8.01
CA ILE A 92 -1.12 -16.48 6.79
C ILE A 92 0.40 -16.53 6.69
N SER A 93 1.10 -16.14 7.76
CA SER A 93 2.57 -16.07 7.75
C SER A 93 3.21 -17.45 7.62
N GLU A 94 2.68 -18.47 8.30
CA GLU A 94 3.16 -19.85 8.16
C GLU A 94 2.93 -20.37 6.73
N THR A 95 1.76 -20.08 6.13
CA THR A 95 1.45 -20.53 4.77
C THR A 95 2.33 -19.86 3.72
N LEU A 96 2.60 -18.57 3.84
CA LEU A 96 3.34 -17.81 2.83
C LEU A 96 4.86 -17.85 3.02
N TYR A 97 5.33 -17.92 4.27
CA TYR A 97 6.73 -17.72 4.63
C TYR A 97 7.32 -18.89 5.42
N ASN A 98 6.53 -19.91 5.76
CA ASN A 98 6.95 -21.06 6.56
C ASN A 98 7.56 -20.63 7.91
N HIS A 99 7.05 -19.52 8.45
CA HIS A 99 7.43 -18.95 9.73
C HIS A 99 6.29 -18.09 10.29
N SER A 100 5.95 -18.31 11.56
CA SER A 100 4.84 -17.60 12.19
C SER A 100 5.22 -16.18 12.61
N ALA A 101 4.37 -15.23 12.23
CA ALA A 101 4.45 -13.85 12.68
C ALA A 101 4.29 -13.69 14.21
N VAL A 102 3.69 -14.68 14.90
CA VAL A 102 3.50 -14.67 16.36
C VAL A 102 4.81 -14.92 17.11
N ASP A 103 5.78 -15.56 16.45
CA ASP A 103 7.09 -15.87 17.03
C ASP A 103 8.08 -14.69 16.91
N ILE A 104 7.66 -13.58 16.28
CA ILE A 104 8.49 -12.38 16.09
C ILE A 104 8.56 -11.59 17.39
N ASP A 105 9.80 -11.28 17.83
CA ASP A 105 10.09 -10.62 19.10
C ASP A 105 10.48 -9.13 18.96
N ALA A 106 10.58 -8.62 17.72
CA ALA A 106 10.92 -7.24 17.43
C ALA A 106 9.86 -6.57 16.53
N PHE A 107 9.58 -5.30 16.81
CA PHE A 107 8.70 -4.51 15.95
C PHE A 107 9.37 -4.30 14.57
N PRO A 108 8.63 -4.41 13.44
CA PRO A 108 9.23 -4.28 12.12
C PRO A 108 10.00 -2.97 11.88
N GLU A 109 11.20 -3.10 11.33
CA GLU A 109 12.00 -1.98 10.85
C GLU A 109 11.45 -1.42 9.53
N THR A 110 11.79 -0.16 9.23
CA THR A 110 11.45 0.51 7.97
C THR A 110 11.83 -0.35 6.76
N ALA A 111 10.90 -0.49 5.83
CA ALA A 111 11.08 -1.34 4.66
C ALA A 111 12.02 -0.76 3.60
N ASP A 112 12.02 0.57 3.44
CA ASP A 112 12.93 1.30 2.59
C ASP A 112 13.28 2.65 3.23
N ALA A 113 14.57 2.83 3.52
CA ALA A 113 15.08 4.04 4.16
C ALA A 113 14.98 5.28 3.26
N SER A 114 14.86 5.12 1.94
CA SER A 114 14.76 6.23 1.00
C SER A 114 13.44 7.02 1.14
N VAL A 115 12.37 6.35 1.57
CA VAL A 115 11.01 6.92 1.69
C VAL A 115 10.48 6.93 3.13
N ALA A 116 11.37 6.72 4.10
CA ALA A 116 11.05 6.73 5.52
C ALA A 116 10.45 8.08 5.98
N LEU A 117 9.84 8.10 7.16
CA LEU A 117 9.43 9.36 7.81
C LEU A 117 10.58 10.36 7.94
N GLY A 118 10.32 11.62 7.59
CA GLY A 118 11.31 12.70 7.64
C GLY A 118 12.28 12.76 6.45
N THR A 119 12.13 11.88 5.46
CA THR A 119 12.83 11.98 4.17
C THR A 119 12.03 12.85 3.21
N ALA A 120 12.74 13.60 2.35
CA ALA A 120 12.09 14.46 1.36
C ALA A 120 11.19 13.66 0.40
N ASP A 121 11.67 12.52 -0.10
CA ASP A 121 10.95 11.67 -1.04
C ASP A 121 9.73 11.03 -0.38
N GLY A 122 9.88 10.47 0.83
CA GLY A 122 8.76 9.92 1.58
C GLY A 122 7.69 10.97 1.90
N ASP A 123 8.10 12.17 2.31
CA ASP A 123 7.17 13.26 2.65
C ASP A 123 6.46 13.81 1.40
N HIS A 124 7.13 13.83 0.26
CA HIS A 124 6.52 14.15 -1.04
C HIS A 124 5.45 13.12 -1.40
N LEU A 125 5.79 11.83 -1.40
CA LEU A 125 4.87 10.76 -1.75
C LEU A 125 3.63 10.72 -0.83
N ARG A 126 3.80 10.89 0.48
CA ARG A 126 2.68 10.95 1.44
C ARG A 126 1.76 12.15 1.23
N LYS A 127 2.27 13.29 0.75
CA LYS A 127 1.44 14.46 0.42
C LYS A 127 0.52 14.18 -0.77
N LEU A 128 0.94 13.31 -1.70
CA LEU A 128 0.16 12.94 -2.87
C LEU A 128 -0.95 11.92 -2.57
N SER A 129 -0.89 11.23 -1.43
CA SER A 129 -1.79 10.11 -1.09
C SER A 129 -3.26 10.44 -1.19
N ASN A 130 -3.71 11.56 -0.62
CA ASN A 130 -5.13 11.94 -0.69
C ASN A 130 -5.56 12.21 -2.14
N LEU A 131 -4.75 12.94 -2.90
CA LEU A 131 -5.05 13.27 -4.29
C LEU A 131 -5.11 12.01 -5.16
N LEU A 132 -4.16 11.08 -4.96
CA LEU A 132 -4.09 9.80 -5.65
C LEU A 132 -5.28 8.90 -5.33
N GLN A 133 -5.66 8.78 -4.05
CA GLN A 133 -6.82 8.00 -3.63
C GLN A 133 -8.14 8.59 -4.16
N THR A 134 -8.29 9.92 -4.10
CA THR A 134 -9.44 10.64 -4.67
C THR A 134 -9.52 10.44 -6.17
N PHE A 135 -8.44 10.63 -6.92
CA PHE A 135 -8.42 10.42 -8.36
C PHE A 135 -8.85 9.00 -8.75
N ASN A 136 -8.37 7.99 -8.03
CA ASN A 136 -8.78 6.60 -8.23
C ASN A 136 -10.27 6.39 -7.97
N GLY A 137 -10.76 6.89 -6.82
CA GLY A 137 -12.16 6.81 -6.44
C GLY A 137 -13.07 7.47 -7.48
N ASP A 138 -12.74 8.70 -7.88
CA ASP A 138 -13.51 9.49 -8.86
C ASP A 138 -13.52 8.82 -10.23
N THR A 139 -12.38 8.25 -10.66
CA THR A 139 -12.30 7.53 -11.93
C THR A 139 -13.19 6.29 -11.92
N TRP A 140 -13.16 5.48 -10.85
CA TRP A 140 -14.04 4.32 -10.73
C TRP A 140 -15.52 4.69 -10.61
N ASN A 141 -15.84 5.76 -9.88
CA ASN A 141 -17.20 6.27 -9.77
C ASN A 141 -17.71 6.75 -11.13
N THR A 142 -16.90 7.49 -11.87
CA THR A 142 -17.23 7.95 -13.23
C THR A 142 -17.52 6.77 -14.16
N LYS A 143 -16.70 5.70 -14.11
CA LYS A 143 -16.96 4.48 -14.89
C LYS A 143 -18.29 3.86 -14.52
N LYS A 144 -18.60 3.71 -13.23
CA LYS A 144 -19.87 3.15 -12.74
C LYS A 144 -21.07 3.99 -13.19
N GLU A 145 -20.98 5.32 -13.08
CA GLU A 145 -22.04 6.24 -13.51
C GLU A 145 -22.31 6.16 -15.01
N ARG A 146 -21.27 5.92 -15.82
CA ARG A 146 -21.38 5.72 -17.26
C ARG A 146 -21.73 4.28 -17.67
N GLY A 147 -21.93 3.36 -16.72
CA GLY A 147 -22.17 1.94 -17.00
C GLY A 147 -20.97 1.21 -17.62
N ILE A 148 -19.76 1.77 -17.49
CA ILE A 148 -18.51 1.22 -18.02
C ILE A 148 -17.91 0.27 -16.97
N SER A 149 -17.51 -0.93 -17.39
CA SER A 149 -16.78 -1.85 -16.52
C SER A 149 -15.42 -1.27 -16.11
N LEU A 150 -14.96 -1.56 -14.89
CA LEU A 150 -13.70 -0.98 -14.35
C LEU A 150 -12.47 -1.29 -15.23
N ASN A 151 -12.50 -2.41 -15.96
CA ASN A 151 -11.44 -2.84 -16.87
C ASN A 151 -11.56 -2.28 -18.30
N GLN A 152 -12.61 -1.53 -18.63
CA GLN A 152 -12.80 -0.94 -19.96
C GLN A 152 -12.16 0.46 -20.03
N PRO A 153 -11.74 0.91 -21.23
CA PRO A 153 -11.18 2.24 -21.39
C PRO A 153 -12.14 3.38 -21.01
N ILE A 154 -11.58 4.52 -20.60
CA ILE A 154 -12.33 5.76 -20.35
C ILE A 154 -11.58 6.97 -20.88
N SER A 155 -12.26 7.76 -21.72
CA SER A 155 -11.70 8.98 -22.30
C SER A 155 -12.15 10.23 -21.53
N GLY A 156 -11.34 11.29 -21.65
CA GLY A 156 -11.67 12.64 -21.15
C GLY A 156 -11.41 12.84 -19.66
N LEU A 157 -10.57 12.01 -19.04
CA LEU A 157 -10.06 12.22 -17.69
C LEU A 157 -8.60 12.68 -17.76
N ALA A 158 -8.32 13.85 -17.18
CA ALA A 158 -6.97 14.36 -17.07
C ALA A 158 -6.38 13.98 -15.71
N ILE A 159 -5.15 13.45 -15.71
CA ILE A 159 -4.39 13.23 -14.48
C ILE A 159 -3.90 14.60 -13.98
N PRO A 160 -4.12 14.96 -12.71
CA PRO A 160 -3.57 16.18 -12.11
C PRO A 160 -2.05 16.29 -12.30
N GLU A 161 -1.53 17.50 -12.50
CA GLU A 161 -0.09 17.72 -12.74
C GLU A 161 0.78 17.24 -11.58
N GLU A 162 0.26 17.34 -10.36
CA GLU A 162 0.88 16.86 -9.13
C GLU A 162 1.06 15.33 -9.11
N LEU A 163 0.24 14.59 -9.88
CA LEU A 163 0.34 13.13 -10.05
C LEU A 163 1.10 12.73 -11.32
N SER A 164 1.82 13.66 -11.95
CA SER A 164 2.54 13.42 -13.21
C SER A 164 3.49 12.20 -13.13
N GLU A 165 4.16 12.00 -12.00
CA GLU A 165 5.03 10.83 -11.76
C GLU A 165 4.27 9.49 -11.79
N PHE A 166 2.98 9.48 -11.45
CA PHE A 166 2.11 8.31 -11.48
C PHE A 166 1.41 8.10 -12.84
N THR A 167 1.64 8.95 -13.84
CA THR A 167 0.93 8.91 -15.13
C THR A 167 0.95 7.52 -15.75
N ALA A 168 2.13 6.89 -15.84
CA ALA A 168 2.27 5.59 -16.47
C ALA A 168 1.41 4.51 -15.80
N ILE A 169 1.41 4.46 -14.47
CA ILE A 169 0.67 3.44 -13.72
C ILE A 169 -0.83 3.74 -13.68
N LEU A 170 -1.24 5.00 -13.55
CA LEU A 170 -2.64 5.40 -13.53
C LEU A 170 -3.31 5.22 -14.90
N THR A 171 -2.63 5.60 -15.98
CA THR A 171 -3.11 5.35 -17.36
C THR A 171 -3.30 3.86 -17.60
N ARG A 172 -2.34 3.03 -17.20
CA ARG A 172 -2.40 1.57 -17.34
C ARG A 172 -3.51 0.95 -16.49
N MET A 173 -3.63 1.32 -15.22
CA MET A 173 -4.63 0.77 -14.30
C MET A 173 -6.06 1.13 -14.73
N HIS A 174 -6.28 2.38 -15.12
CA HIS A 174 -7.61 2.88 -15.47
C HIS A 174 -7.93 2.78 -16.97
N ASN A 175 -7.01 2.33 -17.83
CA ASN A 175 -7.17 2.36 -19.28
C ASN A 175 -7.61 3.75 -19.77
N LEU A 176 -6.85 4.79 -19.40
CA LEU A 176 -7.16 6.17 -19.78
C LEU A 176 -6.81 6.40 -21.25
N GLU A 177 -7.71 7.06 -21.99
CA GLU A 177 -7.58 7.44 -23.41
C GLU A 177 -7.64 8.96 -23.63
#